data_AF-A0A847Z9C1-F1
#
_entry.id   AF-A0A847Z9C1-F1
#
_cell.length_a   1.000
_cell.length_b   1.000
_cell.length_c   1.000
_cell.angle_alpha   90.00
_cell.angle_beta   90.00
_cell.angle_gamma   90.00
#
_symmetry.space_group_name_H-M   'P 1'
#
loop_
_entity.id
_entity.type
_entity.pdbx_description
1 polymer ?
#
loop_
_entity_poly.entity_id
_entity_poly.type
_entity_poly.pdbx_seq_one_letter_code
_entity_poly.pdbx_strand_id
1 'polypeptide(L)' 'MGAKEEVLAAAKIVIKSRGINEFAVGEVIQYMQKNKTKYKEPTIRSQIVSRCCVNSPKHHDDQYKYFKRIRKNTYKILEF' A
#
# COMPACT_ATOMS: atom_id res chain seq x y z
N MET A 1 -14.53 -1.28 -6.41
CA MET A 1 -13.32 -1.11 -5.58
C MET A 1 -12.92 -2.43 -4.96
N GLY A 2 -11.78 -2.97 -5.40
CA GLY A 2 -11.10 -4.08 -4.75
C GLY A 2 -10.07 -3.60 -3.71
N ALA A 3 -9.48 -4.54 -2.97
CA ALA A 3 -8.51 -4.26 -1.92
C ALA A 3 -7.35 -3.35 -2.38
N LYS A 4 -6.88 -3.51 -3.62
CA LYS A 4 -5.78 -2.71 -4.20
C LYS A 4 -6.13 -1.21 -4.30
N GLU A 5 -7.35 -0.89 -4.69
CA GLU A 5 -7.81 0.50 -4.87
C GLU A 5 -8.01 1.16 -3.51
N GLU A 6 -8.60 0.44 -2.55
CA GLU A 6 -8.72 0.93 -1.15
C GLU A 6 -7.34 1.19 -0.53
N VAL A 7 -6.38 0.28 -0.73
CA VAL A 7 -5.01 0.44 -0.24
C VAL A 7 -4.32 1.64 -0.90
N LEU A 8 -4.47 1.82 -2.20
CA LEU A 8 -3.90 2.97 -2.93
C LEU A 8 -4.52 4.29 -2.44
N ALA A 9 -5.84 4.35 -2.29
CA ALA A 9 -6.53 5.53 -1.77
C ALA A 9 -6.09 5.85 -0.33
N ALA A 10 -6.02 4.84 0.54
CA ALA A 10 -5.55 5.01 1.91
C ALA A 10 -4.10 5.50 1.96
N ALA A 11 -3.20 4.92 1.16
CA ALA A 11 -1.82 5.36 1.06
C ALA A 11 -1.73 6.81 0.58
N LYS A 12 -2.50 7.19 -0.46
CA LYS A 12 -2.57 8.57 -0.98
C LYS A 12 -2.99 9.57 0.11
N ILE A 13 -3.97 9.21 0.95
CA ILE A 13 -4.41 10.08 2.05
C ILE A 13 -3.33 10.21 3.12
N VAL A 14 -2.65 9.11 3.48
CA VAL A 14 -1.55 9.12 4.46
C VAL A 14 -0.40 10.01 4.00
N ILE A 15 0.04 9.89 2.74
CA ILE A 15 1.12 10.74 2.21
C ILE A 15 0.69 12.21 2.11
N LYS A 16 -0.58 12.48 1.78
CA LYS A 16 -1.12 13.85 1.68
C LYS A 16 -1.23 14.51 3.05
N SER A 17 -1.60 13.75 4.07
CA SER A 17 -1.64 14.20 5.47
C SER A 17 -0.24 14.55 6.00
N ARG A 18 0.78 13.77 5.61
CA ARG A 18 2.18 14.01 6.00
C ARG A 18 2.91 15.05 5.15
N GLY A 19 2.46 15.30 3.92
CA GLY A 19 3.19 16.12 2.95
C GLY A 19 4.45 15.44 2.38
N ILE A 20 4.64 14.14 2.62
CA ILE A 20 5.81 13.36 2.19
C ILE A 20 5.31 12.16 1.40
N ASN A 21 5.87 11.90 0.22
CA ASN A 21 5.50 10.75 -0.63
C ASN A 21 6.06 9.41 -0.10
N GLU A 22 5.97 9.18 1.20
CA GLU A 22 6.44 8.00 1.90
C GLU A 22 5.44 7.62 2.98
N PHE A 23 5.11 6.33 3.05
CA PHE A 23 4.20 5.79 4.05
C PHE A 23 4.75 4.49 4.63
N ALA A 24 4.37 4.21 5.87
CA ALA A 24 4.60 2.92 6.49
C ALA A 24 3.39 2.00 6.29
N VAL A 25 3.64 0.70 6.14
CA VAL A 25 2.57 -0.30 5.99
C VAL A 25 1.61 -0.26 7.17
N GLY A 26 2.13 -0.06 8.39
CA GLY A 26 1.33 0.07 9.61
C GLY A 26 0.38 1.27 9.59
N GLU A 27 0.78 2.40 9.00
CA GLU A 27 -0.09 3.59 8.91
C GLU A 27 -1.26 3.36 7.96
N VAL A 28 -1.01 2.71 6.82
CA VAL A 28 -2.08 2.35 5.88
C VAL A 28 -3.04 1.35 6.51
N ILE A 29 -2.52 0.33 7.21
CA ILE A 29 -3.36 -0.64 7.95
C ILE A 29 -4.22 0.09 8.98
N GLN A 30 -3.63 0.93 9.83
CA GLN A 30 -4.37 1.67 10.85
C GLN A 30 -5.42 2.59 10.22
N TYR A 31 -5.07 3.29 9.14
CA TYR A 31 -6.00 4.15 8.42
C TYR A 31 -7.19 3.35 7.88
N MET A 32 -6.93 2.23 7.21
CA MET A 32 -7.98 1.37 6.64
C MET A 32 -8.86 0.75 7.73
N GLN A 33 -8.27 0.27 8.83
CA GLN A 33 -9.01 -0.26 9.97
C GLN A 33 -9.89 0.82 10.63
N LYS A 34 -9.35 2.03 10.80
CA LYS A 34 -10.09 3.19 11.34
C LYS A 34 -11.26 3.58 10.43
N ASN A 35 -11.11 3.41 9.12
CA ASN A 35 -12.16 3.63 8.13
C ASN A 35 -13.12 2.41 7.98
N LYS A 36 -13.10 1.45 8.91
CA LYS A 36 -13.93 0.24 8.90
C LYS A 36 -13.83 -0.58 7.61
N THR A 37 -12.62 -0.75 7.08
CA THR A 37 -12.42 -1.66 5.94
C THR A 37 -12.85 -3.09 6.29
N LYS A 38 -13.30 -3.83 5.28
CA LYS A 38 -13.65 -5.26 5.38
C LYS A 38 -12.42 -6.18 5.35
N TYR A 39 -11.24 -5.64 5.04
CA TYR A 39 -10.02 -6.43 4.89
C TYR A 39 -9.24 -6.53 6.21
N LYS A 40 -8.75 -7.74 6.52
CA LYS A 40 -7.89 -7.96 7.68
C LYS A 40 -6.49 -7.41 7.43
N GLU A 41 -5.79 -7.04 8.50
CA GLU A 41 -4.38 -6.62 8.45
C GLU A 41 -3.48 -7.51 7.56
N PRO A 42 -3.44 -8.85 7.72
CA PRO A 42 -2.57 -9.70 6.91
C PRO A 42 -2.91 -9.62 5.41
N THR A 43 -4.19 -9.45 5.06
CA THR A 43 -4.63 -9.26 3.68
C THR A 43 -4.11 -7.94 3.11
N ILE A 44 -4.28 -6.84 3.86
CA ILE A 44 -3.80 -5.50 3.48
C ILE A 44 -2.28 -5.52 3.30
N ARG A 45 -1.57 -6.10 4.28
CA ARG A 45 -0.11 -6.22 4.26
C ARG A 45 0.35 -7.02 3.05
N SER A 46 -0.27 -8.16 2.77
CA SER A 46 0.06 -9.01 1.61
C SER A 46 -0.18 -8.27 0.28
N GLN A 47 -1.27 -7.51 0.15
CA GLN A 47 -1.52 -6.68 -1.02
C GLN A 47 -0.41 -5.64 -1.22
N ILE A 48 0.02 -4.95 -0.15
CA ILE A 48 1.08 -3.94 -0.23
C ILE A 48 2.42 -4.56 -0.59
N VAL A 49 2.85 -5.62 0.12
CA VAL A 49 4.22 -6.16 -0.02
C VAL A 49 4.40 -7.10 -1.21
N SER A 50 3.33 -7.74 -1.69
CA SER A 50 3.39 -8.74 -2.75
C SER A 50 2.81 -8.24 -4.08
N ARG A 51 1.53 -7.84 -4.10
CA ARG A 51 0.84 -7.48 -5.36
C ARG A 51 1.11 -6.06 -5.84
N CYS A 52 1.28 -5.11 -4.92
CA CYS A 52 1.44 -3.69 -5.25
C CYS A 52 2.89 -3.20 -5.10
N CYS A 53 3.81 -4.05 -4.64
CA CYS A 53 5.23 -3.70 -4.49
C CYS A 53 6.02 -4.19 -5.70
N VAL A 54 6.65 -3.24 -6.41
CA VAL A 54 7.49 -3.53 -7.59
C VAL A 54 8.72 -4.41 -7.31
N ASN A 55 9.04 -4.66 -6.04
CA ASN A 55 10.21 -5.42 -5.60
C ASN A 55 9.89 -6.90 -5.30
N SER A 56 8.70 -7.38 -5.65
CA SER A 56 8.30 -8.79 -5.48
C SER A 56 8.84 -9.63 -6.66
N PRO A 57 9.31 -10.88 -6.42
CA PRO A 57 9.87 -11.71 -7.48
C PRO A 57 8.89 -11.83 -8.65
N LYS A 58 9.37 -11.48 -9.86
CA LYS A 58 8.59 -11.49 -11.09
C LYS A 58 8.22 -12.93 -11.45
N HIS A 59 7.00 -13.32 -11.16
CA HIS A 59 6.40 -14.52 -11.74
C HIS A 59 5.21 -14.08 -12.58
N HIS A 60 5.51 -13.60 -13.80
CA HIS A 60 4.64 -13.42 -14.97
C HIS A 60 3.26 -12.73 -14.86
N ASP A 61 2.79 -12.31 -13.69
CA ASP A 61 1.44 -11.80 -13.46
C ASP A 61 1.48 -10.33 -13.00
N ASP A 62 0.65 -9.49 -13.63
CA ASP A 62 0.37 -8.08 -13.35
C ASP A 62 0.75 -7.58 -11.95
N GLN A 63 2.01 -7.17 -11.76
CA GLN A 63 2.41 -6.38 -10.59
C GLN A 63 1.96 -4.95 -10.81
N TYR A 64 0.99 -4.53 -10.01
CA TYR A 64 0.56 -3.14 -9.96
C TYR A 64 1.72 -2.32 -9.39
N LYS A 65 2.43 -1.56 -10.23
CA LYS A 65 3.62 -0.78 -9.85
C LYS A 65 3.27 0.46 -9.01
N TYR A 66 2.24 0.37 -8.16
CA TYR A 66 1.76 1.46 -7.33
C TYR A 66 2.74 1.85 -6.24
N PHE A 67 3.45 0.87 -5.66
CA PHE A 67 4.36 1.10 -4.55
C PHE A 67 5.79 0.63 -4.84
N LYS A 68 6.74 1.40 -4.32
CA LYS A 68 8.15 1.02 -4.27
C LYS A 68 8.65 1.04 -2.84
N ARG A 69 9.15 -0.09 -2.37
CA ARG A 69 9.84 -0.17 -1.08
C ARG A 69 11.13 0.64 -1.14
N ILE A 70 11.27 1.64 -0.26
CA ILE A 70 12.52 2.41 -0.11
C ILE A 70 13.31 1.93 1.09
N ARG A 71 12.63 1.56 2.19
CA ARG A 71 13.27 1.09 3.43
C ARG A 71 12.52 -0.10 4.04
N LYS A 72 13.04 -0.64 5.15
CA LYS A 72 12.33 -1.65 5.95
C LYS A 72 11.02 -1.04 6.47
N ASN A 73 9.89 -1.61 6.07
CA ASN A 73 8.53 -1.14 6.36
C ASN A 73 8.10 0.22 5.74
N THR A 74 8.93 0.87 4.91
CA THR A 74 8.61 2.15 4.27
C THR A 74 8.53 2.02 2.75
N TYR A 75 7.45 2.56 2.19
CA TYR A 75 7.11 2.48 0.78
C TYR A 75 6.78 3.88 0.26
N LYS A 76 7.05 4.15 -1.02
CA LYS A 76 6.58 5.34 -1.73
C LYS A 76 5.53 4.98 -2.76
N ILE A 77 4.67 5.93 -3.06
CA ILE A 77 3.73 5.83 -4.17
C ILE A 77 4.43 6.26 -5.46
N LEU A 78 4.31 5.45 -6.51
CA LEU A 78 4.80 5.75 -7.85
C LEU A 78 3.70 6.30 -8.77
N GLU A 79 2.43 6.03 -8.46
CA GLU A 79 1.28 6.47 -9.26
C GLU A 79 0.39 7.45 -8.48
N PHE A 80 0.29 8.69 -8.98
CA PHE A 80 -0.53 9.76 -8.41
C PHE A 80 -1.86 9.90 -9.11
#